data_AF-A0A845X3H7-F1
#
_entry.id   AF-A0A845X3H7-F1
#
_cell.length_a   1.000
_cell.length_b   1.000
_cell.length_c   1.000
_cell.angle_alpha   90.00
_cell.angle_beta   90.00
_cell.angle_gamma   90.00
#
_symmetry.space_group_name_H-M   'P 1'
#
loop_
_entity.id
_entity.type
_entity.pdbx_description
1 polymer ?
#
loop_
_entity_poly.entity_id
_entity_poly.type
_entity_poly.pdbx_seq_one_letter_code
_entity_poly.pdbx_strand_id
1 'polypeptide(L)'
;MSLFGDSQALPQEHKRADGATIRNDYTKTIKDKGGDRYAQRLATEALTRETMGHGTKELYEKTGAKPGRRASLPNEAQKALMAAETVANHDLKATEVKGSQSQRNQQIESAAEKSGKKVRKLFPW
;
A
#
# COMPACT_ATOMS: atom_id res chain seq x y z
N MET A 1 -0.81 19.52 26.89
CA MET A 1 -1.06 18.26 26.17
C MET A 1 -2.45 18.33 25.59
N SER A 2 -2.59 18.52 24.27
CA SER A 2 -3.90 18.47 23.61
C SER A 2 -4.31 17.02 23.46
N LEU A 3 -5.45 16.64 24.02
CA LEU A 3 -6.05 15.30 23.96
C LEU A 3 -6.75 15.01 22.62
N PHE A 4 -6.81 16.00 21.73
CA PHE A 4 -7.42 15.90 20.41
C PHE A 4 -6.38 16.32 19.39
N GLY A 5 -5.90 15.36 18.60
CA GLY A 5 -5.05 15.65 17.45
C GLY A 5 -5.79 16.60 16.50
N ASP A 6 -5.07 17.57 15.96
CA ASP A 6 -5.62 18.60 15.08
C ASP A 6 -6.49 17.95 13.99
N SER A 7 -7.80 18.18 14.08
CA SER A 7 -8.76 17.58 13.16
C SER A 7 -8.62 18.28 11.81
N GLN A 8 -8.18 17.55 10.78
CA GLN A 8 -8.21 18.10 9.42
C GLN A 8 -9.66 18.39 9.01
N ALA A 9 -9.87 19.56 8.40
CA ALA A 9 -11.18 19.93 7.85
C ALA A 9 -11.63 18.88 6.82
N LEU A 10 -12.89 18.45 6.90
CA LEU A 10 -13.45 17.47 5.98
C LEU A 10 -13.50 18.09 4.57
N PRO A 11 -12.91 17.45 3.54
CA PRO A 11 -13.01 17.94 2.18
C PRO A 11 -14.47 17.86 1.69
N GLN A 12 -14.95 18.93 1.04
CA GLN A 12 -16.32 18.98 0.50
C GLN A 12 -16.49 18.24 -0.85
N GLU A 13 -15.41 17.72 -1.44
CA GLU A 13 -15.49 16.93 -2.67
C GLU A 13 -15.95 15.49 -2.40
N HIS A 14 -17.11 15.13 -2.96
CA HIS A 14 -17.63 13.77 -2.93
C HIS A 14 -17.03 12.90 -4.04
N LYS A 15 -15.79 12.44 -3.88
CA LYS A 15 -15.16 11.46 -4.78
C LYS A 15 -15.22 10.07 -4.17
N ARG A 16 -15.72 9.09 -4.94
CA ARG A 16 -15.69 7.67 -4.53
C ARG A 16 -14.25 7.18 -4.53
N ALA A 17 -13.76 6.69 -3.40
CA ALA A 17 -12.54 5.92 -3.34
C ALA A 17 -12.85 4.48 -3.72
N ASP A 18 -12.47 4.08 -4.93
CA ASP A 18 -12.43 2.66 -5.29
C ASP A 18 -11.01 2.12 -5.14
N GLY A 19 -10.85 0.83 -5.39
CA GLY A 19 -9.53 0.24 -5.31
C GLY A 19 -8.53 0.90 -6.28
N ALA A 20 -8.94 1.19 -7.52
CA ALA A 20 -8.03 1.78 -8.51
C ALA A 20 -7.53 3.16 -8.04
N THR A 21 -8.41 3.97 -7.45
CA THR A 21 -8.05 5.23 -6.79
C THR A 21 -6.98 5.02 -5.72
N ILE A 22 -7.21 4.11 -4.76
CA ILE A 22 -6.27 3.85 -3.66
C ILE A 22 -4.90 3.39 -4.18
N ARG A 23 -4.89 2.48 -5.16
CA ARG A 23 -3.66 1.96 -5.76
C ARG A 23 -2.87 3.05 -6.48
N ASN A 24 -3.59 3.93 -7.20
CA ASN A 24 -3.00 5.04 -7.91
C ASN A 24 -2.39 6.05 -6.94
N ASP A 25 -3.08 6.37 -5.84
CA ASP A 25 -2.57 7.26 -4.80
C ASP A 25 -1.30 6.70 -4.15
N TYR A 26 -1.29 5.42 -3.81
CA TYR A 26 -0.11 4.77 -3.26
C TYR A 26 1.06 4.79 -4.25
N THR A 27 0.81 4.43 -5.51
CA THR A 27 1.81 4.44 -6.59
C THR A 27 2.37 5.85 -6.82
N LYS A 28 1.50 6.86 -6.78
CA LYS A 28 1.89 8.27 -6.91
C LYS A 28 2.79 8.67 -5.75
N THR A 29 2.45 8.34 -4.52
CA THR A 29 3.30 8.63 -3.35
C THR A 29 4.67 7.97 -3.44
N ILE A 30 4.77 6.73 -3.92
CA ILE A 30 6.07 6.07 -4.18
C ILE A 30 6.92 6.91 -5.13
N LYS A 31 6.32 7.36 -6.24
CA LYS A 31 6.99 8.20 -7.23
C LYS A 31 7.38 9.57 -6.64
N ASP A 32 6.48 10.21 -5.90
CA ASP A 32 6.70 11.52 -5.30
C ASP A 32 7.81 11.48 -4.24
N LYS A 33 8.02 10.32 -3.58
CA LYS A 33 9.16 10.07 -2.68
C LYS A 33 10.45 9.68 -3.40
N GLY A 34 10.48 9.77 -4.73
CA GLY A 34 11.65 9.50 -5.56
C GLY A 34 11.89 8.01 -5.83
N GLY A 35 10.88 7.16 -5.63
CA GLY A 35 10.91 5.76 -6.02
C GLY A 35 10.76 5.57 -7.53
N ASP A 36 11.48 4.60 -8.08
CA ASP A 36 11.37 4.22 -9.48
C ASP A 36 10.41 3.02 -9.69
N ARG A 37 10.34 2.50 -10.92
CA ARG A 37 9.54 1.32 -11.25
C ARG A 37 9.96 0.08 -10.45
N TYR A 38 11.25 -0.02 -10.09
CA TYR A 38 11.76 -1.13 -9.31
C TYR A 38 11.26 -1.04 -7.87
N ALA A 39 11.32 0.14 -7.25
CA ALA A 39 10.73 0.40 -5.94
C ALA A 39 9.22 0.12 -5.92
N GLN A 40 8.48 0.57 -6.94
CA GLN A 40 7.04 0.31 -7.02
C GLN A 40 6.75 -1.20 -7.02
N ARG A 41 7.49 -1.98 -7.82
CA ARG A 41 7.32 -3.44 -7.90
C ARG A 41 7.66 -4.11 -6.56
N LEU A 42 8.81 -3.78 -5.97
CA LEU A 42 9.25 -4.36 -4.71
C LEU A 42 8.30 -3.99 -3.56
N ALA A 43 7.94 -2.72 -3.43
CA ALA A 43 7.03 -2.25 -2.40
C ALA A 43 5.64 -2.90 -2.52
N THR A 44 5.14 -3.11 -3.75
CA THR A 44 3.86 -3.82 -3.96
C THR A 44 3.97 -5.29 -3.56
N GLU A 45 5.05 -5.97 -3.96
CA GLU A 45 5.30 -7.37 -3.63
C GLU A 45 5.46 -7.57 -2.12
N ALA A 46 6.24 -6.71 -1.48
CA ALA A 46 6.50 -6.74 -0.04
C ALA A 46 5.23 -6.43 0.77
N LEU A 47 4.48 -5.39 0.39
CA LEU A 47 3.21 -5.05 1.02
C LEU A 47 2.21 -6.20 0.90
N THR A 48 2.11 -6.80 -0.29
CA THR A 48 1.25 -7.95 -0.54
C THR A 48 1.70 -9.10 0.36
N ARG A 49 2.94 -9.56 0.26
CA ARG A 49 3.46 -10.67 1.07
C ARG A 49 3.22 -10.51 2.56
N GLU A 50 3.47 -9.32 3.10
CA GLU A 50 3.30 -9.06 4.52
C GLU A 50 1.84 -8.95 4.96
N THR A 51 0.96 -8.45 4.10
CA THR A 51 -0.50 -8.43 4.38
C THR A 51 -1.10 -9.83 4.23
N MET A 52 -0.58 -10.61 3.28
CA MET A 52 -1.20 -11.82 2.73
C MET A 52 -0.65 -13.15 3.20
N GLY A 53 0.58 -13.13 3.70
CA GLY A 53 1.38 -14.34 3.79
C GLY A 53 1.79 -14.94 2.43
N HIS A 54 1.42 -14.32 1.30
CA HIS A 54 1.68 -14.82 -0.05
C HIS A 54 2.20 -13.71 -0.96
N GLY A 55 3.17 -14.05 -1.82
CA GLY A 55 3.63 -13.13 -2.86
C GLY A 55 2.52 -12.80 -3.86
N THR A 56 2.70 -11.75 -4.66
CA THR A 56 1.64 -11.31 -5.58
C THR A 56 1.27 -12.41 -6.57
N LYS A 57 2.28 -13.12 -7.11
CA LYS A 57 2.08 -14.23 -8.05
C LYS A 57 1.29 -15.37 -7.41
N GLU A 58 1.75 -15.85 -6.25
CA GLU A 58 1.11 -16.93 -5.50
C GLU A 58 -0.34 -16.60 -5.14
N LEU A 59 -0.62 -15.34 -4.81
CA LEU A 59 -1.97 -14.88 -4.49
C LEU A 59 -2.93 -15.10 -5.66
N TYR A 60 -2.55 -14.69 -6.88
CA TYR A 60 -3.38 -14.89 -8.06
C TYR A 60 -3.51 -16.38 -8.40
N GLU A 61 -2.43 -17.15 -8.29
CA GLU A 61 -2.45 -18.59 -8.57
C GLU A 61 -3.36 -19.35 -7.61
N LYS A 62 -3.25 -19.11 -6.29
CA LYS A 62 -4.06 -19.79 -5.28
C LYS A 62 -5.54 -19.46 -5.35
N THR A 63 -5.88 -18.25 -5.79
CA THR A 63 -7.28 -17.79 -5.88
C THR A 63 -7.92 -18.08 -7.24
N GLY A 64 -7.13 -18.53 -8.23
CA GLY A 64 -7.60 -18.66 -9.62
C GLY A 64 -7.90 -17.32 -10.29
N ALA A 65 -7.46 -16.21 -9.71
CA ALA A 65 -7.72 -14.87 -10.21
C ALA A 65 -6.81 -14.53 -11.40
N LYS A 66 -7.24 -13.57 -12.24
CA LYS A 66 -6.48 -13.13 -13.43
C LYS A 66 -5.29 -12.28 -13.00
N PRO A 67 -4.03 -12.67 -13.30
CA PRO A 67 -2.85 -11.91 -12.92
C PRO A 67 -2.93 -10.44 -13.32
N GLY A 68 -2.59 -9.55 -12.39
CA GLY A 68 -2.63 -8.10 -12.60
C GLY A 68 -4.02 -7.47 -12.58
N ARG A 69 -5.11 -8.26 -12.55
CA ARG A 69 -6.48 -7.74 -12.40
C ARG A 69 -6.96 -7.92 -10.98
N ARG A 70 -6.69 -6.94 -10.10
CA ARG A 70 -7.09 -7.01 -8.69
C ARG A 70 -8.59 -7.25 -8.49
N ALA A 71 -9.44 -6.69 -9.35
CA ALA A 71 -10.89 -6.90 -9.31
C ALA A 71 -11.33 -8.37 -9.50
N SER A 72 -10.43 -9.24 -9.96
CA SER A 72 -10.69 -10.68 -10.09
C SER A 72 -10.28 -11.51 -8.86
N LEU A 73 -9.63 -10.90 -7.87
CA LEU A 73 -9.37 -11.55 -6.59
C LEU A 73 -10.67 -11.66 -5.77
N PRO A 74 -10.73 -12.54 -4.75
CA PRO A 74 -11.85 -12.59 -3.81
C PRO A 74 -12.15 -11.23 -3.16
N ASN A 75 -13.39 -10.98 -2.73
CA ASN A 75 -13.74 -9.65 -2.19
C ASN A 75 -12.92 -9.27 -0.95
N GLU A 76 -12.78 -10.20 0.00
CA GLU A 76 -11.91 -10.00 1.18
C GLU A 76 -10.47 -9.68 0.78
N ALA A 77 -10.04 -10.23 -0.36
CA ALA A 77 -8.72 -9.94 -0.89
C ALA A 77 -8.51 -8.50 -1.31
N GLN A 78 -9.50 -8.01 -2.04
CA GLN A 78 -9.50 -6.65 -2.54
C GLN A 78 -9.52 -5.68 -1.36
N LYS A 79 -10.37 -5.93 -0.36
CA LYS A 79 -10.47 -5.10 0.86
C LYS A 79 -9.15 -5.04 1.62
N ALA A 80 -8.53 -6.18 1.90
CA ALA A 80 -7.28 -6.23 2.65
C ALA A 80 -6.15 -5.48 1.91
N LEU A 81 -6.03 -5.67 0.60
CA LEU A 81 -5.04 -4.93 -0.21
C LEU A 81 -5.34 -3.43 -0.26
N MET A 82 -6.62 -3.03 -0.33
CA MET A 82 -7.00 -1.62 -0.26
C MET A 82 -6.66 -1.00 1.09
N ALA A 83 -6.90 -1.71 2.19
CA ALA A 83 -6.51 -1.26 3.52
C ALA A 83 -4.98 -1.13 3.64
N ALA A 84 -4.25 -2.13 3.16
CA ALA A 84 -2.79 -2.13 3.15
C ALA A 84 -2.19 -0.98 2.34
N GLU A 85 -2.68 -0.75 1.13
CA GLU A 85 -2.25 0.37 0.27
C GLU A 85 -2.58 1.72 0.93
N THR A 86 -3.73 1.84 1.60
CA THR A 86 -4.12 3.06 2.31
C THR A 86 -3.18 3.36 3.48
N VAL A 87 -2.88 2.36 4.32
CA VAL A 87 -1.94 2.49 5.44
C VAL A 87 -0.53 2.80 4.93
N ALA A 88 -0.06 2.06 3.92
CA ALA A 88 1.25 2.27 3.32
C ALA A 88 1.38 3.66 2.69
N ASN A 89 0.33 4.15 2.04
CA ASN A 89 0.29 5.51 1.49
C ASN A 89 0.44 6.56 2.60
N HIS A 90 -0.28 6.40 3.72
CA HIS A 90 -0.18 7.31 4.85
C HIS A 90 1.21 7.28 5.51
N ASP A 91 1.71 6.08 5.84
CA ASP A 91 3.02 5.89 6.46
C ASP A 91 4.14 6.43 5.58
N LEU A 92 4.07 6.19 4.26
CA LEU A 92 5.09 6.67 3.33
C LEU A 92 5.05 8.19 3.17
N LYS A 93 3.87 8.83 3.19
CA LYS A 93 3.76 10.30 3.20
C LYS A 93 4.43 10.91 4.43
N ALA A 94 4.25 10.30 5.60
CA ALA A 94 4.87 10.71 6.87
C ALA A 94 6.37 10.40 6.95
N THR A 95 6.87 9.47 6.14
CA THR A 95 8.28 9.06 6.15
C THR A 95 9.14 9.99 5.30
N GLU A 96 10.26 10.45 5.85
CA GLU A 96 11.28 11.16 5.09
C GLU A 96 12.15 10.16 4.32
N VAL A 97 12.22 10.30 3.00
CA VAL A 97 12.98 9.40 2.11
C VAL A 97 14.12 10.19 1.48
N LYS A 98 15.36 9.77 1.76
CA LYS A 98 16.59 10.50 1.36
C LYS A 98 17.69 9.55 0.90
N GLY A 99 18.72 10.11 0.27
CA GLY A 99 19.91 9.38 -0.19
C GLY A 99 19.90 9.05 -1.67
N SER A 100 20.73 8.09 -2.08
CA SER A 100 20.84 7.60 -3.46
C SER A 100 19.56 6.89 -3.90
N GLN A 101 19.40 6.65 -5.21
CA GLN A 101 18.22 5.96 -5.74
C GLN A 101 18.01 4.59 -5.08
N SER A 102 19.09 3.82 -4.89
CA SER A 102 19.04 2.52 -4.22
C SER A 102 18.57 2.65 -2.76
N GLN A 103 19.10 3.63 -2.03
CA GLN A 103 18.70 3.89 -0.63
C GLN A 103 17.23 4.32 -0.54
N ARG A 104 16.76 5.18 -1.44
CA ARG A 104 15.34 5.58 -1.50
C ARG A 104 14.44 4.39 -1.77
N ASN A 105 14.79 3.56 -2.75
CA ASN A 105 14.04 2.36 -3.10
C ASN A 105 13.93 1.40 -1.91
N GLN A 106 15.04 1.15 -1.20
CA GLN A 106 15.06 0.28 -0.03
C GLN A 106 14.23 0.83 1.14
N GLN A 107 14.26 2.15 1.37
CA GLN A 107 13.43 2.79 2.39
C GLN A 107 11.93 2.67 2.09
N ILE A 108 11.55 2.85 0.81
CA ILE A 108 10.17 2.70 0.36
C ILE A 108 9.68 1.25 0.55
N GLU A 109 10.48 0.27 0.13
CA GLU A 109 10.19 -1.15 0.34
C GLU A 109 10.02 -1.47 1.84
N SER A 110 10.96 -1.02 2.67
CA SER A 110 10.92 -1.23 4.13
C SER A 110 9.68 -0.59 4.77
N ALA A 111 9.24 0.57 4.29
CA ALA A 111 8.01 1.21 4.75
C ALA A 111 6.76 0.40 4.37
N ALA A 112 6.75 -0.15 3.15
CA ALA A 112 5.68 -1.02 2.66
C ALA A 112 5.59 -2.32 3.48
N GLU A 113 6.71 -2.97 3.78
CA GLU A 113 6.74 -4.16 4.65
C GLU A 113 6.16 -3.88 6.04
N LYS A 114 6.61 -2.80 6.68
CA LYS A 114 6.11 -2.40 8.02
C LYS A 114 4.60 -2.15 7.99
N SER A 115 4.11 -1.50 6.94
CA SER A 115 2.69 -1.22 6.75
C SER A 115 1.87 -2.50 6.57
N GLY A 116 2.36 -3.44 5.76
CA GLY A 116 1.71 -4.75 5.57
C GLY A 116 1.61 -5.54 6.88
N LYS A 117 2.69 -5.56 7.68
CA LYS A 117 2.70 -6.18 9.01
C LYS A 117 1.68 -5.53 9.97
N LYS A 118 1.50 -4.21 9.91
CA LYS A 118 0.46 -3.52 10.69
C LYS A 118 -0.93 -3.97 10.26
N VAL A 119 -1.19 -4.00 8.95
CA VAL A 119 -2.50 -4.35 8.41
C VAL A 119 -2.85 -5.81 8.67
N ARG A 120 -1.90 -6.75 8.57
CA ARG A 120 -2.13 -8.16 8.87
C ARG A 120 -2.62 -8.41 10.30
N LYS A 121 -2.23 -7.57 11.26
CA LYS A 121 -2.73 -7.64 12.65
C LYS A 121 -4.21 -7.26 12.75
N LEU A 122 -4.71 -6.44 11.83
CA LEU A 122 -6.09 -5.94 11.80
C LEU A 122 -6.99 -6.76 10.87
N PHE A 123 -6.40 -7.29 9.79
CA PHE A 123 -7.05 -8.13 8.79
C PHE A 123 -6.24 -9.43 8.68
N PRO A 124 -6.39 -10.37 9.64
CA PRO A 124 -5.75 -11.66 9.56
C PRO A 124 -6.37 -12.42 8.40
N TRP A 125 -5.54 -12.69 7.40
CA TRP A 125 -5.93 -13.38 6.18
C TRP A 125 -5.13 -14.68 6.06
#